data_AF-A0A2P6AR63-F1
#
_entry.id   AF-A0A2P6AR63-F1
#
_cell.length_a   1.000
_cell.length_b   1.000
_cell.length_c   1.000
_cell.angle_alpha   90.00
_cell.angle_beta   90.00
_cell.angle_gamma   90.00
#
_symmetry.space_group_name_H-M   'P 1'
#
loop_
_entity.id
_entity.type
_entity.pdbx_description
1 polymer ?
#
loop_
_entity_poly.entity_id
_entity_poly.type
_entity_poly.pdbx_seq_one_letter_code
_entity_poly.pdbx_strand_id
1 'polypeptide(L)'
;TIPPFFSRKTLKGYWKTTSYRAPPMPWGIRRGDIAAVLRSWLPQAGDIRLEPYGMTRGGLGRWLTLFSLTPGLRDLLPAVVRVEIGAG
;
A
#
# COMPACT_ATOMS: atom_id res chain seq x y z
N THR A 1 0.45 1.61 0.63
CA THR A 1 0.48 0.71 -0.55
C THR A 1 0.51 1.55 -1.80
N ILE A 2 1.04 1.01 -2.90
CA ILE A 2 1.01 1.68 -4.21
C ILE A 2 0.19 0.80 -5.14
N PRO A 3 -0.97 1.26 -5.64
CA PRO A 3 -1.83 0.42 -6.45
C PRO A 3 -1.09 -0.12 -7.70
N PRO A 4 -1.15 -1.42 -8.00
CA PRO A 4 -0.43 -2.00 -9.14
C PRO A 4 -0.80 -1.35 -10.49
N PHE A 5 -2.04 -0.89 -10.66
CA PHE A 5 -2.43 -0.18 -11.88
C PHE A 5 -1.66 1.14 -12.04
N PHE A 6 -1.39 1.85 -10.95
CA PHE A 6 -0.67 3.11 -10.97
C PHE A 6 0.81 2.88 -11.28
N SER A 7 1.41 1.86 -10.65
CA SER A 7 2.75 1.38 -11.01
C SER A 7 2.85 1.05 -12.51
N ARG A 8 1.93 0.23 -13.05
CA ARG A 8 1.88 -0.08 -14.50
C ARG A 8 1.73 1.17 -15.38
N LYS A 9 0.96 2.17 -14.95
CA LYS A 9 0.83 3.44 -15.69
C LYS A 9 2.17 4.15 -15.79
N THR A 10 2.94 4.18 -14.72
CA THR A 10 4.25 4.84 -14.67
C THR A 10 5.29 4.12 -15.51
N LEU A 11 5.26 2.77 -15.53
CA LEU A 11 6.10 1.94 -16.39
C LEU A 11 5.83 2.18 -17.89
N LYS A 12 4.60 2.55 -18.25
CA LYS A 12 4.23 2.93 -19.62
C LYS A 12 4.53 4.41 -19.96
N GLY A 13 5.12 5.18 -19.05
CA GLY A 13 5.45 6.59 -19.26
C GLY A 13 4.30 7.54 -18.91
N TYR A 14 4.02 7.67 -17.62
CA TYR A 14 2.92 8.52 -17.13
C TYR A 14 3.32 10.00 -17.02
N TRP A 15 2.69 10.86 -17.81
CA TRP A 15 2.75 12.32 -17.63
C TRP A 15 1.77 12.77 -16.55
N LYS A 16 2.30 13.25 -15.41
CA LYS A 16 1.47 13.79 -14.31
C LYS A 16 1.04 15.22 -14.61
N THR A 17 1.90 15.97 -15.29
CA THR A 17 1.65 17.33 -15.82
C THR A 17 2.20 17.41 -17.24
N THR A 18 1.96 18.52 -17.94
CA THR A 18 2.49 18.77 -19.28
C THR A 18 4.02 18.67 -19.36
N SER A 19 4.73 19.00 -18.27
CA SER A 19 6.21 19.03 -18.22
C SER A 19 6.83 17.95 -17.32
N TYR A 20 6.04 17.21 -16.54
CA TYR A 20 6.57 16.20 -15.62
C TYR A 20 6.08 14.79 -15.98
N ARG A 21 7.02 13.95 -16.40
CA ARG A 21 6.85 12.51 -16.55
C ARG A 21 7.30 11.81 -15.28
N ALA A 22 6.38 11.06 -14.67
CA ALA A 22 6.70 10.23 -13.53
C ALA A 22 7.76 9.17 -13.93
N PRO A 23 8.77 8.92 -13.10
CA PRO A 23 9.76 7.88 -13.37
C PRO A 23 9.10 6.49 -13.41
N PRO A 24 9.75 5.47 -13.99
CA PRO A 24 9.30 4.09 -13.86
C PRO A 24 9.25 3.69 -12.38
N MET A 25 8.06 3.32 -11.88
CA MET A 25 7.85 2.95 -10.47
C MET A 25 7.43 1.47 -10.33
N PRO A 26 8.35 0.49 -10.45
CA PRO A 26 8.06 -0.95 -10.42
C PRO A 26 7.72 -1.52 -9.03
N TRP A 27 7.28 -0.69 -8.09
CA TRP A 27 7.05 -1.05 -6.69
C TRP A 27 5.57 -1.02 -6.30
N GLY A 28 4.68 -1.36 -7.24
CA GLY A 28 3.25 -1.53 -6.95
C GLY A 28 3.01 -2.74 -6.05
N ILE A 29 2.45 -2.54 -4.86
CA ILE A 29 2.20 -3.59 -3.85
C ILE A 29 0.75 -3.46 -3.37
N ARG A 30 -0.06 -4.51 -3.56
CA ARG A 30 -1.42 -4.61 -3.00
C ARG A 30 -1.36 -4.84 -1.51
N ARG A 31 -2.43 -4.50 -0.79
CA ARG A 31 -2.48 -4.68 0.65
C ARG A 31 -2.34 -6.15 1.04
N GLY A 32 -3.00 -7.06 0.31
CA GLY A 32 -2.89 -8.50 0.55
C GLY A 32 -1.49 -9.09 0.31
N ASP A 33 -0.69 -8.45 -0.56
CA ASP A 33 0.64 -8.97 -0.94
C ASP A 33 1.75 -8.47 -0.01
N ILE A 34 1.48 -7.48 0.86
CA ILE A 34 2.48 -6.84 1.72
C ILE A 34 3.30 -7.86 2.52
N ALA A 35 2.63 -8.81 3.18
CA ALA A 35 3.32 -9.77 4.04
C ALA A 35 4.26 -10.69 3.24
N ALA A 36 3.84 -11.11 2.04
CA ALA A 36 4.67 -11.94 1.16
C ALA A 36 5.88 -11.17 0.64
N VAL A 37 5.69 -9.92 0.21
CA VAL A 37 6.76 -9.05 -0.27
C VAL A 37 7.76 -8.70 0.85
N LEU A 38 7.27 -8.39 2.05
CA LEU A 38 8.15 -8.07 3.17
C LEU A 38 8.97 -9.29 3.62
N ARG A 39 8.39 -10.50 3.60
CA ARG A 39 9.15 -11.73 3.90
C ARG A 39 10.22 -12.03 2.85
N SER A 40 9.98 -11.70 1.58
CA SER A 40 10.99 -11.92 0.54
C SER A 40 12.15 -10.93 0.62
N TRP A 41 11.88 -9.69 1.07
CA TRP A 41 12.92 -8.68 1.28
C TRP A 41 13.66 -8.83 2.61
N LEU A 42 12.95 -9.27 3.65
CA LEU A 42 13.46 -9.39 5.00
C LEU A 42 13.12 -10.78 5.56
N PRO A 43 13.95 -11.80 5.30
CA PRO A 43 13.70 -13.17 5.76
C PRO A 43 13.62 -13.29 7.29
N GLN A 44 14.29 -12.39 8.02
CA GLN A 44 14.27 -12.28 9.48
C GLN A 44 13.06 -11.51 10.04
N ALA A 45 12.09 -11.15 9.18
CA ALA A 45 10.83 -10.58 9.63
C ALA A 45 10.06 -11.66 10.41
N GLY A 46 9.85 -11.42 11.70
CA GLY A 46 9.03 -12.28 12.55
C GLY A 46 7.55 -12.03 12.26
N ASP A 47 6.92 -11.22 13.12
CA ASP A 47 5.51 -10.88 12.97
C ASP A 47 5.32 -9.69 12.01
N ILE A 48 4.39 -9.83 11.07
CA ILE A 48 4.02 -8.79 10.11
C ILE A 48 2.51 -8.54 10.27
N ARG A 49 2.16 -7.43 10.92
CA ARG A 49 0.77 -7.03 11.16
C ARG A 49 0.40 -5.84 10.30
N LEU A 50 -0.70 -6.00 9.56
CA LEU A 50 -1.32 -4.89 8.85
C LEU A 50 -2.23 -4.13 9.80
N GLU A 51 -1.81 -2.95 10.19
CA GLU A 51 -2.64 -2.07 11.00
C GLU A 51 -3.71 -1.42 10.12
N PRO A 52 -4.98 -1.40 10.57
CA PRO A 52 -5.97 -0.56 9.93
C PRO A 52 -5.51 0.89 10.02
N TYR A 53 -5.65 1.61 8.91
CA TYR A 53 -5.44 3.06 8.87
C TYR A 53 -6.58 3.72 9.66
N GLY A 54 -6.39 3.80 10.98
CA GLY A 54 -7.41 4.17 11.96
C GLY A 54 -7.39 5.66 12.28
N MET A 55 -8.60 6.22 12.38
CA MET A 55 -8.97 7.55 12.87
C MET A 55 -8.43 8.78 12.09
N THR A 56 -9.14 9.14 11.03
CA THR A 56 -9.38 10.56 10.73
C THR A 56 -10.59 11.01 11.55
N ARG A 57 -10.41 12.01 12.41
CA ARG A 57 -11.53 12.64 13.14
C ARG A 57 -12.55 13.20 12.13
N GLY A 58 -13.84 12.95 12.34
CA GLY A 58 -14.95 13.50 11.53
C GLY A 58 -15.59 12.53 10.52
N GLY A 59 -16.57 13.02 9.74
CA GLY A 59 -17.39 12.21 8.83
C GLY A 59 -16.63 11.43 7.75
N LEU A 60 -15.45 11.91 7.35
CA LEU A 60 -14.51 11.22 6.46
C LEU A 60 -14.03 9.87 7.03
N GLY A 61 -13.93 9.74 8.36
CA GLY A 61 -13.54 8.49 9.01
C GLY A 61 -14.53 7.36 8.78
N ARG A 62 -15.85 7.64 8.78
CA ARG A 62 -16.89 6.63 8.52
C ARG A 62 -16.83 6.11 7.08
N TRP A 63 -16.56 7.00 6.12
CA TRP A 63 -16.39 6.61 4.71
C TRP A 63 -15.15 5.73 4.51
N LEU A 64 -14.03 6.06 5.16
CA LEU A 64 -12.81 5.26 5.11
C LEU A 64 -13.02 3.86 5.72
N THR A 65 -13.77 3.74 6.82
CA THR A 65 -14.17 2.44 7.37
C THR A 65 -14.99 1.63 6.38
N LEU A 66 -15.97 2.26 5.71
CA LEU A 66 -16.80 1.59 4.71
C LEU A 66 -15.96 1.09 3.51
N PHE A 67 -15.05 1.92 3.02
CA PHE A 67 -14.13 1.56 1.95
C PHE A 67 -13.12 0.47 2.34
N SER A 68 -12.78 0.36 3.62
CA SER A 68 -11.90 -0.69 4.13
C SER A 68 -12.56 -2.09 4.16
N LEU A 69 -13.89 -2.16 4.11
CA LEU A 69 -14.64 -3.41 4.08
C LEU A 69 -14.84 -3.93 2.64
N THR A 70 -14.69 -3.07 1.63
CA THR A 70 -14.86 -3.45 0.22
C THR A 70 -13.54 -3.99 -0.37
N PRO A 71 -13.50 -5.25 -0.90
CA PRO A 71 -12.27 -5.91 -1.36
C PRO A 71 -11.46 -5.14 -2.42
N GLY A 72 -12.11 -4.31 -3.25
CA GLY A 72 -11.43 -3.48 -4.27
C GLY A 72 -10.96 -2.12 -3.76
N LEU A 73 -11.71 -1.47 -2.86
CA LEU A 73 -11.34 -0.15 -2.35
C LEU A 73 -10.36 -0.21 -1.18
N ARG A 74 -10.34 -1.32 -0.43
CA ARG A 74 -9.41 -1.55 0.67
C ARG A 74 -7.93 -1.51 0.23
N ASP A 75 -7.64 -1.85 -1.03
CA ASP A 75 -6.30 -1.81 -1.64
C ASP A 75 -5.84 -0.40 -2.04
N LEU A 76 -6.78 0.53 -2.20
CA LEU A 76 -6.50 1.95 -2.50
C LEU A 76 -6.18 2.75 -1.24
N LEU A 77 -6.67 2.29 -0.09
CA LEU A 77 -6.44 2.96 1.17
C LEU A 77 -4.97 2.84 1.59
N PRO A 78 -4.41 3.89 2.22
CA PRO A 78 -3.13 3.77 2.90
C PRO A 78 -3.20 2.62 3.91
N ALA A 79 -2.08 1.92 4.07
CA ALA A 79 -1.93 0.88 5.07
C ALA A 79 -0.66 1.17 5.86
N VAL A 80 -0.74 1.01 7.17
CA VAL A 80 0.41 1.02 8.07
C VAL A 80 0.72 -0.44 8.39
N VAL A 81 2.00 -0.80 8.40
CA VAL A 81 2.44 -2.18 8.63
C VAL A 81 3.43 -2.13 9.77
N ARG A 82 3.16 -2.90 10.82
CA ARG A 82 4.11 -3.16 11.90
C ARG A 82 4.86 -4.43 11.56
N VAL A 83 6.18 -4.36 11.58
CA VAL A 83 7.06 -5.52 11.39
C VAL A 83 7.90 -5.65 12.64
N GLU A 84 7.86 -6.81 13.27
CA GLU A 84 8.78 -7.16 14.35
C GLU A 84 9.97 -7.87 13.74
N ILE A 85 11.16 -7.30 13.97
CA ILE A 85 12.42 -7.86 13.50
C ILE A 85 13.06 -8.52 14.73
N GLY A 86 12.96 -9.84 14.81
CA GLY A 86 13.62 -10.61 15.85
C GLY A 86 15.08 -10.82 15.47
N ALA A 87 16.00 -10.32 16.30
CA ALA A 87 17.31 -10.96 16.42
C ALA A 87 17.06 -12.37 16.94
N GLY A 88 17.63 -13.38 16.30
CA GLY A 88 17.62 -14.76 16.80
C GLY A 88 18.24 -14.87 18.18
#